data_AF-A0AAV0ZPH3-F1
#
_entry.id   AF-A0AAV0ZPH3-F1
#
_cell.length_a   1.000
_cell.length_b   1.000
_cell.length_c   1.000
_cell.angle_alpha   90.00
_cell.angle_beta   90.00
_cell.angle_gamma   90.00
#
_symmetry.space_group_name_H-M   'P 1'
#
loop_
_entity.id
_entity.type
_entity.pdbx_description
1 polymer ?
#
loop_
_entity_poly.entity_id
_entity_poly.type
_entity_poly.pdbx_seq_one_letter_code
_entity_poly.pdbx_strand_id
1 'polypeptide(L)'
;MDVFYIFFKYLIQTIRELALRVSGDSSFTKKYGRLFNLATSNFQEEMMCVLFQFFDPMHHCFTFPDYQLVSILEDFSQFLGVLVLDQIPFADLEETPKPEVIVEALHLKRSDIITNWETRSGVKGFLAKFLLEKARLFWENVDFQAFEDVLALIIYDLVLFPNPDQLIDVNSIKVFLSRNPVPTLLGDILHCFHTRTMKKRGTLLCCIPLLSRWFIAHLPRSTLKNEQGLTWSQRMMSLAHSDISLVFLILGGHYYHRPLWGIPYCPSAWH
;
A
#
# COMPACT_ATOMS: atom_id res chain seq x y z
N MET A 1 1.49 -17.43 6.99
CA MET A 1 1.41 -15.94 7.01
C MET A 1 0.64 -15.49 8.26
N ASP A 2 0.84 -16.17 9.41
CA ASP A 2 -0.36 -16.51 10.20
C ASP A 2 -0.57 -15.71 11.49
N VAL A 3 0.47 -15.14 12.10
CA VAL A 3 0.31 -14.46 13.41
C VAL A 3 0.01 -12.97 13.27
N PHE A 4 0.73 -12.27 12.37
CA PHE A 4 0.51 -10.84 12.13
C PHE A 4 -0.87 -10.57 11.49
N TYR A 5 -1.28 -11.42 10.55
CA TYR A 5 -2.57 -11.29 9.88
C TYR A 5 -3.75 -11.35 10.86
N ILE A 6 -3.69 -12.19 11.90
CA ILE A 6 -4.74 -12.31 12.90
C ILE A 6 -4.87 -11.05 13.77
N PHE A 7 -3.77 -10.47 14.24
CA PHE A 7 -3.80 -9.22 15.03
C PHE A 7 -4.21 -8.01 14.19
N PHE A 8 -3.71 -7.95 12.95
CA PHE A 8 -4.12 -6.96 11.97
C PHE A 8 -5.62 -7.05 11.65
N LYS A 9 -6.21 -8.25 11.70
CA LYS A 9 -7.62 -8.50 11.38
C LYS A 9 -8.61 -7.75 12.28
N TYR A 10 -8.32 -7.56 13.56
CA TYR A 10 -9.21 -6.81 14.45
C TYR A 10 -9.14 -5.30 14.17
N LEU A 11 -7.91 -4.79 14.03
CA LEU A 11 -7.66 -3.39 13.76
C LEU A 11 -8.23 -2.98 12.40
N ILE A 12 -8.00 -3.80 11.36
CA ILE A 12 -8.52 -3.55 10.01
C ILE A 12 -10.05 -3.55 10.00
N GLN A 13 -10.72 -4.37 10.81
CA GLN A 13 -12.19 -4.34 10.88
C GLN A 13 -12.70 -3.01 11.47
N THR A 14 -12.01 -2.47 12.46
CA THR A 14 -12.34 -1.15 13.02
C THR A 14 -12.08 -0.04 12.00
N ILE A 15 -10.93 -0.09 11.31
CA ILE A 15 -10.61 0.89 10.26
C ILE A 15 -11.67 0.82 9.15
N ARG A 16 -12.10 -0.38 8.74
CA ARG A 16 -13.16 -0.59 7.76
C ARG A 16 -14.48 0.04 8.20
N GLU A 17 -14.88 -0.19 9.45
CA GLU A 17 -16.10 0.40 10.01
C GLU A 17 -16.06 1.94 9.92
N LEU A 18 -14.93 2.56 10.29
CA LEU A 18 -14.75 4.01 10.20
C LEU A 18 -14.69 4.48 8.74
N ALA A 19 -13.96 3.78 7.88
CA ALA A 19 -13.84 4.11 6.46
C ALA A 19 -15.18 4.05 5.71
N LEU A 20 -16.10 3.16 6.11
CA LEU A 20 -17.45 3.09 5.55
C LEU A 20 -18.32 4.31 5.88
N ARG A 21 -17.93 5.13 6.86
CA ARG A 21 -18.62 6.39 7.20
C ARG A 21 -18.24 7.53 6.26
N VAL A 22 -17.17 7.38 5.49
CA VAL A 22 -16.72 8.35 4.48
C VAL A 22 -17.58 8.20 3.22
N SER A 23 -18.19 9.30 2.76
CA SER A 23 -18.95 9.31 1.52
C SER A 23 -18.03 9.25 0.29
N GLY A 24 -18.48 8.63 -0.81
CA GLY A 24 -17.65 8.45 -2.02
C GLY A 24 -17.23 9.74 -2.74
N ASP A 25 -18.00 10.82 -2.61
CA ASP A 25 -17.70 12.17 -3.17
C ASP A 25 -17.36 13.20 -2.06
N SER A 26 -16.80 12.71 -0.95
CA SER A 26 -16.46 13.52 0.23
C SER A 26 -15.24 14.43 0.02
N SER A 27 -15.10 15.40 0.94
CA SER A 27 -13.87 16.16 1.16
C SER A 27 -12.65 15.25 1.37
N PHE A 28 -12.84 14.07 1.98
CA PHE A 28 -11.80 13.06 2.12
C PHE A 28 -11.18 12.70 0.77
N THR A 29 -11.99 12.32 -0.21
CA THR A 29 -11.47 11.86 -1.52
C THR A 29 -10.73 12.97 -2.25
N LYS A 30 -11.17 14.21 -2.11
CA LYS A 30 -10.51 15.38 -2.71
C LYS A 30 -9.16 15.67 -2.06
N LYS A 31 -9.02 15.44 -0.75
CA LYS A 31 -7.82 15.77 0.03
C LYS A 31 -6.81 14.62 0.11
N TYR A 32 -7.29 13.38 0.14
CA TYR A 32 -6.51 12.18 0.42
C TYR A 32 -6.57 11.14 -0.70
N GLY A 33 -7.34 11.38 -1.76
CA GLY A 33 -7.56 10.40 -2.81
C GLY A 33 -8.42 9.23 -2.33
N ARG A 34 -8.22 8.07 -2.94
CA ARG A 34 -9.01 6.86 -2.79
C ARG A 34 -8.50 5.94 -1.67
N LEU A 35 -7.81 6.48 -0.66
CA LEU A 35 -7.21 5.70 0.43
C LEU A 35 -8.22 4.84 1.20
N PHE A 36 -9.43 5.37 1.46
CA PHE A 36 -10.47 4.62 2.15
C PHE A 36 -10.87 3.34 1.39
N ASN A 37 -10.77 3.33 0.05
CA ASN A 37 -11.05 2.15 -0.76
C ASN A 37 -10.03 1.03 -0.52
N LEU A 38 -8.78 1.36 -0.14
CA LEU A 38 -7.78 0.34 0.20
C LEU A 38 -8.11 -0.33 1.53
N ALA A 39 -8.50 0.45 2.54
CA ALA A 39 -8.88 -0.07 3.85
C ALA A 39 -10.08 -1.04 3.77
N THR A 40 -11.05 -0.76 2.90
CA THR A 40 -12.24 -1.59 2.69
C THR A 40 -12.06 -2.74 1.72
N SER A 41 -10.93 -2.81 1.02
CA SER A 41 -10.68 -3.88 0.04
C SER A 41 -10.36 -5.20 0.70
N ASN A 42 -10.93 -6.26 0.13
CA ASN A 42 -10.46 -7.62 0.33
C ASN A 42 -9.47 -7.99 -0.78
N PHE A 43 -8.59 -8.93 -0.49
CA PHE A 43 -7.65 -9.51 -1.46
C PHE A 43 -7.62 -11.02 -1.28
N GLN A 44 -7.16 -11.74 -2.31
CA GLN A 44 -6.99 -13.18 -2.24
C GLN A 44 -5.57 -13.51 -1.80
N GLU A 45 -5.43 -14.10 -0.61
CA GLU A 45 -4.11 -14.42 -0.03
C GLU A 45 -3.29 -15.35 -0.94
N GLU A 46 -3.94 -16.34 -1.56
CA GLU A 46 -3.30 -17.26 -2.50
C GLU A 46 -2.72 -16.54 -3.72
N MET A 47 -3.40 -15.53 -4.25
CA MET A 47 -2.91 -14.72 -5.37
C MET A 47 -1.62 -14.01 -4.98
N MET A 48 -1.60 -13.40 -3.79
CA MET A 48 -0.43 -12.70 -3.30
C MET A 48 0.73 -13.68 -3.09
N CYS A 49 0.47 -14.83 -2.45
CA CYS A 49 1.42 -15.95 -2.32
C CYS A 49 2.10 -16.32 -3.64
N VAL A 50 1.32 -16.42 -4.72
CA VAL A 50 1.84 -16.74 -6.05
C VAL A 50 2.64 -15.57 -6.61
N LEU A 51 2.10 -14.35 -6.56
CA LEU A 51 2.78 -13.14 -7.05
C LEU A 51 4.17 -12.97 -6.41
N PHE A 52 4.32 -13.25 -5.11
CA PHE A 52 5.61 -13.21 -4.42
C PHE A 52 6.65 -14.16 -5.01
N GLN A 53 6.25 -15.34 -5.47
CA GLN A 53 7.18 -16.35 -6.01
C GLN A 53 7.82 -15.89 -7.31
N PHE A 54 7.16 -14.98 -8.03
CA PHE A 54 7.65 -14.43 -9.29
C PHE A 54 8.43 -13.12 -9.13
N PHE A 55 8.64 -12.64 -7.91
CA PHE A 55 9.43 -11.43 -7.71
C PHE A 55 10.92 -11.70 -7.98
N ASP A 56 11.47 -10.94 -8.92
CA ASP A 56 12.89 -10.92 -9.27
C ASP A 56 13.61 -9.81 -8.47
N PRO A 57 14.43 -10.17 -7.47
CA PRO A 57 15.12 -9.19 -6.64
C PRO A 57 16.26 -8.47 -7.35
N MET A 58 16.74 -8.97 -8.48
CA MET A 58 17.81 -8.32 -9.27
C MET A 58 17.24 -7.20 -10.12
N HIS A 59 16.04 -7.40 -10.68
CA HIS A 59 15.40 -6.44 -11.59
C HIS A 59 14.27 -5.63 -10.93
N HIS A 60 13.94 -5.91 -9.67
CA HIS A 60 12.85 -5.28 -8.92
C HIS A 60 11.50 -5.32 -9.65
N CYS A 61 11.22 -6.46 -10.30
CA CYS A 61 10.01 -6.69 -11.10
C CYS A 61 9.43 -8.08 -10.83
N PHE A 62 8.28 -8.38 -11.42
CA PHE A 62 7.68 -9.72 -11.39
C PHE A 62 7.91 -10.40 -12.73
N THR A 63 8.69 -11.48 -12.73
CA THR A 63 9.09 -12.20 -13.94
C THR A 63 8.30 -13.49 -14.07
N PHE A 64 7.48 -13.57 -15.11
CA PHE A 64 6.76 -14.76 -15.55
C PHE A 64 7.46 -15.36 -16.78
N PRO A 65 7.12 -16.60 -17.21
CA PRO A 65 7.76 -17.21 -18.37
C PRO A 65 7.70 -16.36 -19.64
N ASP A 66 6.54 -15.75 -19.91
CA ASP A 66 6.28 -15.05 -21.18
C ASP A 66 6.15 -13.52 -21.03
N TYR A 67 6.20 -12.96 -19.82
CA TYR A 67 6.05 -11.52 -19.59
C TYR A 67 6.68 -11.06 -18.26
N GLN A 68 6.88 -9.75 -18.14
CA GLN A 68 7.29 -9.11 -16.90
C GLN A 68 6.30 -8.02 -16.51
N LEU A 69 6.06 -7.85 -15.21
CA LEU A 69 5.32 -6.72 -14.66
C LEU A 69 6.25 -5.84 -13.85
N VAL A 70 6.28 -4.55 -14.17
CA VAL A 70 7.08 -3.55 -13.47
C VAL A 70 6.11 -2.53 -12.86
N SER A 71 6.17 -2.38 -11.55
CA SER A 71 5.40 -1.36 -10.84
C SER A 71 6.07 0.01 -10.99
N ILE A 72 5.34 0.99 -11.50
CA ILE A 72 5.80 2.38 -11.64
C ILE A 72 4.99 3.34 -10.75
N LEU A 73 5.48 4.56 -10.56
CA LEU A 73 4.84 5.56 -9.70
C LEU A 73 3.46 5.96 -10.22
N GLU A 74 3.31 6.08 -11.53
CA GLU A 74 2.07 6.50 -12.21
C GLU A 74 0.92 5.52 -11.96
N ASP A 75 1.19 4.22 -12.00
CA ASP A 75 0.21 3.18 -11.69
C ASP A 75 -0.30 3.34 -10.26
N PHE A 76 0.62 3.45 -9.31
CA PHE A 76 0.28 3.54 -7.89
C PHE A 76 -0.46 4.84 -7.58
N SER A 77 -0.04 5.94 -8.20
CA SER A 77 -0.74 7.22 -8.15
C SER A 77 -2.18 7.10 -8.65
N GLN A 78 -2.41 6.40 -9.76
CA GLN A 78 -3.75 6.17 -10.31
C GLN A 78 -4.65 5.35 -9.37
N PHE A 79 -4.12 4.29 -8.75
CA PHE A 79 -4.88 3.46 -7.82
C PHE A 79 -5.16 4.18 -6.48
N LEU A 80 -4.21 4.97 -6.00
CA LEU A 80 -4.38 5.81 -4.81
C LEU A 80 -5.25 7.04 -5.08
N GLY A 81 -5.33 7.53 -6.31
CA GLY A 81 -5.93 8.83 -6.61
C GLY A 81 -5.16 9.99 -5.95
N VAL A 82 -3.86 9.84 -5.76
CA VAL A 82 -2.96 10.84 -5.16
C VAL A 82 -1.85 11.13 -6.15
N LEU A 83 -1.68 12.41 -6.52
CA LEU A 83 -0.66 12.82 -7.47
C LEU A 83 0.75 12.57 -6.92
N VAL A 84 1.66 12.16 -7.79
CA VAL A 84 3.10 12.19 -7.49
C VAL A 84 3.53 13.65 -7.56
N LEU A 85 3.96 14.21 -6.43
CA LEU A 85 4.45 15.58 -6.38
C LEU A 85 5.93 15.60 -6.80
N ASP A 86 6.33 16.62 -7.56
CA ASP A 86 7.73 16.90 -7.90
C ASP A 86 8.46 17.46 -6.66
N GLN A 87 8.74 16.55 -5.73
CA GLN A 87 9.36 16.78 -4.44
C GLN A 87 10.40 15.70 -4.20
N ILE A 88 11.39 16.01 -3.35
CA ILE A 88 12.35 15.01 -2.89
C ILE A 88 11.56 13.89 -2.19
N PRO A 89 11.69 12.61 -2.65
CA PRO A 89 11.06 11.49 -1.98
C PRO A 89 11.48 11.41 -0.52
N PHE A 90 10.60 10.89 0.32
CA PHE A 90 10.89 10.70 1.74
C PHE A 90 12.18 9.88 1.92
N ALA A 91 13.15 10.45 2.63
CA ALA A 91 14.47 9.85 2.81
C ALA A 91 14.72 9.35 4.25
N ASP A 92 13.74 9.52 5.15
CA ASP A 92 13.88 9.29 6.60
C ASP A 92 14.99 10.15 7.24
N LEU A 93 15.30 11.29 6.60
CA LEU A 93 16.28 12.28 7.06
C LEU A 93 15.60 13.57 7.51
N GLU A 94 14.30 13.68 7.32
CA GLU A 94 13.49 14.83 7.68
C GLU A 94 13.38 14.94 9.20
N GLU A 95 13.40 16.18 9.68
CA GLU A 95 13.24 16.46 11.11
C GLU A 95 11.91 15.93 11.63
N THR A 96 11.90 15.54 12.91
CA THR A 96 10.65 15.17 13.58
C THR A 96 9.72 16.38 13.61
N PRO A 97 8.46 16.25 13.16
CA PRO A 97 7.50 17.35 13.17
C PRO A 97 7.32 17.92 14.58
N LYS A 98 7.29 19.25 14.70
CA LYS A 98 7.01 19.90 15.98
C LYS A 98 5.56 19.60 16.41
N PRO A 99 5.26 19.51 17.71
CA PRO A 99 3.91 19.22 18.20
C PRO A 99 2.83 20.13 17.62
N GLU A 100 3.15 21.41 17.37
CA GLU A 100 2.24 22.40 16.80
C GLU A 100 1.76 22.01 15.39
N VAL A 101 2.65 21.46 14.57
CA VAL A 101 2.33 20.99 13.21
C VAL A 101 1.38 19.80 13.29
N ILE A 102 1.58 18.91 14.26
CA ILE A 102 0.72 17.73 14.47
C ILE A 102 -0.65 18.16 15.04
N VAL A 103 -0.70 19.15 15.94
CA VAL A 103 -1.95 19.75 16.44
C VAL A 103 -2.80 20.25 15.28
N GLU A 104 -2.20 21.05 14.39
CA GLU A 104 -2.89 21.64 13.25
C GLU A 104 -3.37 20.56 12.26
N ALA A 105 -2.54 19.56 11.99
CA ALA A 105 -2.86 18.52 11.02
C ALA A 105 -3.94 17.53 11.48
N LEU A 106 -4.03 17.27 12.80
CA LEU A 106 -4.92 16.23 13.37
C LEU A 106 -6.03 16.79 14.25
N HIS A 107 -6.10 18.11 14.44
CA HIS A 107 -7.07 18.80 15.30
C HIS A 107 -7.05 18.31 16.75
N LEU A 108 -5.91 17.78 17.20
CA LEU A 108 -5.71 17.27 18.55
C LEU A 108 -5.24 18.38 19.50
N LYS A 109 -5.51 18.22 20.80
CA LYS A 109 -4.94 19.15 21.79
C LYS A 109 -3.43 18.90 21.94
N ARG A 110 -2.67 19.96 22.22
CA ARG A 110 -1.23 19.82 22.52
C ARG A 110 -0.96 18.81 23.65
N SER A 111 -1.81 18.79 24.67
CA SER A 111 -1.71 17.83 25.78
C SER A 111 -1.92 16.39 25.32
N ASP A 112 -2.87 16.16 24.41
CA ASP A 112 -3.10 14.84 23.82
C ASP A 112 -1.84 14.33 23.12
N ILE A 113 -1.14 15.20 22.39
CA ILE A 113 0.09 14.85 21.70
C ILE A 113 1.19 14.49 22.70
N ILE A 114 1.50 15.40 23.62
CA ILE A 114 2.61 15.21 24.57
C ILE A 114 2.42 13.95 25.42
N THR A 115 1.20 13.69 25.88
CA THR A 115 0.91 12.55 26.77
C THR A 115 0.89 11.21 26.04
N ASN A 116 0.55 11.17 24.75
CA ASN A 116 0.40 9.93 23.98
C ASN A 116 1.53 9.70 22.96
N TRP A 117 2.59 10.52 23.01
CA TRP A 117 3.77 10.36 22.16
C TRP A 117 4.71 9.29 22.73
N GLU A 118 4.50 8.05 22.30
CA GLU A 118 5.20 6.88 22.81
C GLU A 118 6.41 6.51 21.95
N THR A 119 7.30 5.67 22.49
CA THR A 119 8.39 5.03 21.74
C THR A 119 8.23 3.52 21.81
N ARG A 120 8.15 2.84 20.67
CA ARG A 120 8.20 1.38 20.55
C ARG A 120 9.24 0.99 19.52
N SER A 121 10.02 -0.04 19.83
CA SER A 121 11.08 -0.55 18.95
C SER A 121 12.06 0.55 18.44
N GLY A 122 12.28 1.59 19.25
CA GLY A 122 13.16 2.72 18.91
C GLY A 122 12.52 3.82 18.05
N VAL A 123 11.25 3.67 17.66
CA VAL A 123 10.51 4.64 16.83
C VAL A 123 9.43 5.33 17.66
N LYS A 124 9.26 6.64 17.46
CA LYS A 124 8.24 7.44 18.14
C LYS A 124 6.94 7.47 17.36
N GLY A 125 5.80 7.63 18.05
CA GLY A 125 4.50 7.73 17.42
C GLY A 125 3.33 7.71 18.39
N PHE A 126 2.14 7.45 17.86
CA PHE A 126 0.90 7.29 18.62
C PHE A 126 0.43 5.85 18.62
N LEU A 127 -0.13 5.35 19.72
CA LEU A 127 -0.83 4.06 19.66
C LEU A 127 -2.02 4.16 18.70
N ALA A 128 -2.17 3.17 17.81
CA ALA A 128 -3.27 3.10 16.86
C ALA A 128 -4.64 3.19 17.57
N LYS A 129 -4.77 2.52 18.72
CA LYS A 129 -5.98 2.55 19.55
C LYS A 129 -6.37 3.98 19.96
N PHE A 130 -5.40 4.79 20.34
CA PHE A 130 -5.63 6.17 20.76
C PHE A 130 -6.19 7.02 19.60
N LEU A 131 -5.60 6.94 18.41
CA LEU A 131 -6.12 7.68 17.25
C LEU A 131 -7.49 7.15 16.78
N LEU A 132 -7.75 5.84 16.88
CA LEU A 132 -9.06 5.27 16.57
C LEU A 132 -10.15 5.80 17.52
N GLU A 133 -9.85 5.93 18.82
CA GLU A 133 -10.76 6.54 19.79
C GLU A 133 -11.00 8.02 19.47
N LYS A 134 -9.96 8.78 19.10
CA LYS A 134 -10.11 10.18 18.66
C LYS A 134 -10.97 10.31 17.41
N ALA A 135 -10.78 9.44 16.41
CA ALA A 135 -11.63 9.43 15.22
C ALA A 135 -13.11 9.20 15.57
N ARG A 136 -13.42 8.25 16.45
CA ARG A 136 -14.80 8.02 16.92
C ARG A 136 -15.37 9.25 17.62
N LEU A 137 -14.61 9.89 18.50
CA LEU A 137 -15.03 11.10 19.20
C LEU A 137 -15.30 12.26 18.23
N PHE A 138 -14.46 12.47 17.22
CA PHE A 138 -14.70 13.50 16.21
C PHE A 138 -15.98 13.23 15.41
N TRP A 139 -16.21 11.96 15.04
CA TRP A 139 -17.45 11.55 14.39
C TRP A 139 -18.70 11.82 15.26
N GLU A 140 -18.67 11.43 16.53
CA GLU A 140 -19.77 11.64 17.49
C GLU A 140 -20.06 13.13 17.73
N ASN A 141 -19.02 13.96 17.71
CA ASN A 141 -19.14 15.41 17.85
C ASN A 141 -19.41 16.14 16.52
N VAL A 142 -19.65 15.40 15.42
CA VAL A 142 -19.97 15.97 14.09
C VAL A 142 -18.81 16.83 13.53
N ASP A 143 -17.57 16.61 14.01
CA ASP A 143 -16.36 17.23 13.47
C ASP A 143 -15.79 16.34 12.34
N PHE A 144 -16.44 16.41 11.19
CA PHE A 144 -16.10 15.56 10.05
C PHE A 144 -14.70 15.84 9.49
N GLN A 145 -14.24 17.09 9.54
CA GLN A 145 -12.91 17.45 9.04
C GLN A 145 -11.82 16.81 9.90
N ALA A 146 -11.93 16.92 11.22
CA ALA A 146 -10.99 16.28 12.14
C ALA A 146 -11.05 14.76 12.06
N PHE A 147 -12.25 14.19 11.95
CA PHE A 147 -12.45 12.77 11.73
C PHE A 147 -11.72 12.29 10.46
N GLU A 148 -11.93 12.95 9.33
CA GLU A 148 -11.31 12.60 8.05
C GLU A 148 -9.78 12.69 8.10
N ASP A 149 -9.25 13.75 8.73
CA ASP A 149 -7.81 13.96 8.85
C ASP A 149 -7.13 12.90 9.73
N VAL A 150 -7.73 12.55 10.86
CA VAL A 150 -7.23 11.46 11.73
C VAL A 150 -7.39 10.09 11.05
N LEU A 151 -8.54 9.82 10.42
CA LEU A 151 -8.76 8.56 9.72
C LEU A 151 -7.75 8.37 8.57
N ALA A 152 -7.43 9.44 7.84
CA ALA A 152 -6.42 9.38 6.80
C ALA A 152 -5.05 8.99 7.36
N LEU A 153 -4.58 9.61 8.45
CA LEU A 153 -3.31 9.22 9.07
C LEU A 153 -3.31 7.76 9.55
N ILE A 154 -4.42 7.29 10.12
CA ILE A 154 -4.58 5.87 10.50
C ILE A 154 -4.42 4.95 9.28
N ILE A 155 -4.98 5.32 8.12
CA ILE A 155 -4.84 4.54 6.88
C ILE A 155 -3.41 4.61 6.34
N TYR A 156 -2.75 5.78 6.40
CA TYR A 156 -1.35 5.93 5.99
C TYR A 156 -0.47 4.90 6.70
N ASP A 157 -0.49 4.89 8.02
CA ASP A 157 0.41 4.01 8.76
C ASP A 157 -0.07 2.55 8.73
N LEU A 158 -1.32 2.28 9.06
CA LEU A 158 -1.75 0.89 9.25
C LEU A 158 -2.04 0.17 7.94
N VAL A 159 -2.34 0.87 6.85
CA VAL A 159 -2.66 0.23 5.56
C VAL A 159 -1.54 0.42 4.54
N LEU A 160 -0.95 1.62 4.44
CA LEU A 160 0.13 1.86 3.48
C LEU A 160 1.47 1.32 4.00
N PHE A 161 1.78 1.57 5.28
CA PHE A 161 3.07 1.23 5.91
C PHE A 161 2.91 0.29 7.13
N PRO A 162 2.23 -0.87 6.98
CA PRO A 162 1.83 -1.68 8.12
C PRO A 162 3.02 -2.17 8.95
N ASN A 163 2.95 -1.96 10.27
CA ASN A 163 3.98 -2.40 11.23
C ASN A 163 3.39 -3.30 12.35
N PRO A 164 4.21 -4.16 13.00
CA PRO A 164 3.75 -5.06 14.06
C PRO A 164 3.42 -4.37 15.39
N ASP A 165 3.91 -3.15 15.61
CA ASP A 165 3.86 -2.49 16.91
C ASP A 165 2.53 -1.79 17.20
N GLN A 166 1.66 -1.69 16.19
CA GLN A 166 0.39 -0.96 16.22
C GLN A 166 0.60 0.50 16.66
N LEU A 167 1.76 1.04 16.29
CA LEU A 167 2.17 2.40 16.55
C LEU A 167 2.12 3.14 15.23
N ILE A 168 1.31 4.20 15.18
CA ILE A 168 1.30 5.14 14.08
C ILE A 168 2.57 5.96 14.18
N ASP A 169 3.54 5.58 13.36
CA ASP A 169 4.92 6.00 13.52
C ASP A 169 5.16 7.41 12.97
N VAL A 170 6.22 8.04 13.46
CA VAL A 170 6.59 9.40 13.08
C VAL A 170 6.92 9.53 11.59
N ASN A 171 7.38 8.48 10.93
CA ASN A 171 7.71 8.49 9.51
C ASN A 171 6.43 8.47 8.66
N SER A 172 5.43 7.67 9.02
CA SER A 172 4.08 7.74 8.46
C SER A 172 3.46 9.11 8.67
N ILE A 173 3.68 9.76 9.82
CA ILE A 173 3.24 11.15 10.07
C ILE A 173 3.95 12.12 9.11
N LYS A 174 5.28 12.00 8.92
CA LYS A 174 6.02 12.84 7.97
C LYS A 174 5.52 12.67 6.53
N VAL A 175 5.28 11.43 6.09
CA VAL A 175 4.74 11.11 4.75
C VAL A 175 3.30 11.62 4.60
N PHE A 176 2.49 11.56 5.65
CA PHE A 176 1.16 12.16 5.69
C PHE A 176 1.21 13.67 5.53
N LEU A 177 2.12 14.34 6.25
CA LEU A 177 2.29 15.80 6.18
C LEU A 177 2.83 16.25 4.82
N SER A 178 3.70 15.46 4.16
CA SER A 178 4.23 15.79 2.83
C SER A 178 3.19 15.65 1.70
N ARG A 179 2.10 14.90 1.94
CA ARG A 179 1.06 14.60 0.95
C ARG A 179 1.58 13.86 -0.29
N ASN A 180 2.76 13.27 -0.23
CA ASN A 180 3.40 12.56 -1.34
C ASN A 180 3.76 11.10 -0.97
N PRO A 181 2.77 10.22 -0.68
CA PRO A 181 3.03 8.87 -0.22
C PRO A 181 3.53 7.91 -1.31
N VAL A 182 3.25 8.20 -2.59
CA VAL A 182 3.45 7.25 -3.70
C VAL A 182 4.90 6.78 -3.82
N PRO A 183 5.93 7.68 -3.83
CA PRO A 183 7.32 7.25 -3.94
C PRO A 183 7.76 6.35 -2.77
N THR A 184 7.43 6.77 -1.54
CA THR A 184 7.77 6.03 -0.33
C THR A 184 7.09 4.66 -0.30
N LEU A 185 5.82 4.60 -0.69
CA LEU A 185 5.04 3.37 -0.70
C LEU A 185 5.57 2.36 -1.72
N LEU A 186 5.89 2.80 -2.93
CA LEU A 186 6.49 1.93 -3.94
C LEU A 186 7.85 1.41 -3.46
N GLY A 187 8.68 2.29 -2.90
CA GLY A 187 9.97 1.93 -2.31
C GLY A 187 9.84 0.90 -1.18
N ASP A 188 8.90 1.12 -0.25
CA ASP A 188 8.64 0.20 0.88
C ASP A 188 8.19 -1.18 0.40
N ILE A 189 7.27 -1.24 -0.57
CA ILE A 189 6.83 -2.50 -1.17
C ILE A 189 8.02 -3.23 -1.80
N LEU A 190 8.77 -2.58 -2.70
CA LEU A 190 9.91 -3.22 -3.37
C LEU A 190 10.99 -3.65 -2.37
N HIS A 191 11.23 -2.87 -1.32
CA HIS A 191 12.15 -3.23 -0.24
C HIS A 191 11.68 -4.45 0.54
N CYS A 192 10.40 -4.51 0.91
CA CYS A 192 9.78 -5.65 1.59
C CYS A 192 9.91 -6.93 0.76
N PHE A 193 9.63 -6.84 -0.54
CA PHE A 193 9.79 -7.94 -1.47
C PHE A 193 11.24 -8.41 -1.58
N HIS A 194 12.17 -7.48 -1.84
CA HIS A 194 13.59 -7.79 -1.95
C HIS A 194 14.10 -8.49 -0.67
N THR A 195 13.83 -7.90 0.50
CA THR A 195 14.25 -8.46 1.79
C THR A 195 13.66 -9.85 2.02
N ARG A 196 12.38 -10.05 1.69
CA ARG A 196 11.70 -11.33 1.88
C ARG A 196 12.24 -12.42 0.95
N THR A 197 12.51 -12.08 -0.30
CA THR A 197 13.07 -13.00 -1.31
C THR A 197 14.49 -13.37 -0.95
N MET A 198 15.34 -12.40 -0.59
CA MET A 198 16.73 -12.64 -0.20
C MET A 198 16.85 -13.48 1.07
N LYS A 199 16.01 -13.22 2.09
CA LYS A 199 16.05 -13.98 3.36
C LYS A 199 15.37 -15.35 3.27
N LYS A 200 14.58 -15.63 2.21
CA LYS A 200 13.72 -16.82 2.04
C LYS A 200 12.76 -17.12 3.22
N ARG A 201 12.67 -16.25 4.22
CA ARG A 201 11.74 -16.32 5.37
C ARG A 201 11.24 -14.93 5.77
N GLY A 202 10.14 -14.87 6.52
CA GLY A 202 9.57 -13.64 7.07
C GLY A 202 8.09 -13.41 6.69
N THR A 203 7.47 -12.43 7.33
CA THR A 203 6.14 -11.92 6.97
C THR A 203 6.33 -10.70 6.07
N LEU A 204 5.51 -10.58 5.03
CA LEU A 204 5.52 -9.38 4.21
C LEU A 204 4.67 -8.31 4.90
N LEU A 205 5.27 -7.16 5.16
CA LEU A 205 4.66 -6.03 5.86
C LEU A 205 4.65 -4.84 4.90
N CYS A 206 3.74 -4.86 3.93
CA CYS A 206 3.53 -3.73 3.02
C CYS A 206 2.04 -3.63 2.63
N CYS A 207 1.69 -2.64 1.81
CA CYS A 207 0.30 -2.41 1.37
C CYS A 207 -0.23 -3.49 0.39
N ILE A 208 -0.62 -4.65 0.92
CA ILE A 208 -1.22 -5.74 0.14
C ILE A 208 -2.47 -5.32 -0.65
N PRO A 209 -3.42 -4.55 -0.09
CA PRO A 209 -4.62 -4.18 -0.85
C PRO A 209 -4.32 -3.38 -2.12
N LEU A 210 -3.34 -2.49 -2.07
CA LEU A 210 -2.92 -1.70 -3.24
C LEU A 210 -2.24 -2.60 -4.27
N LEU A 211 -1.29 -3.43 -3.84
CA LEU A 211 -0.58 -4.31 -4.74
C LEU A 211 -1.51 -5.34 -5.41
N SER A 212 -2.47 -5.87 -4.65
CA SER A 212 -3.53 -6.74 -5.18
C SER A 212 -4.34 -6.04 -6.27
N ARG A 213 -4.73 -4.78 -6.07
CA ARG A 213 -5.48 -4.00 -7.07
C ARG A 213 -4.66 -3.73 -8.32
N TRP A 214 -3.40 -3.32 -8.13
CA TRP A 214 -2.45 -3.12 -9.22
C TRP A 214 -2.32 -4.39 -10.05
N PHE A 215 -2.01 -5.53 -9.40
CA PHE A 215 -1.82 -6.79 -10.09
C PHE A 215 -3.08 -7.24 -10.84
N ILE A 216 -4.24 -7.20 -10.19
CA ILE A 216 -5.53 -7.58 -10.82
C ILE A 216 -5.84 -6.72 -12.04
N ALA A 217 -5.49 -5.43 -12.04
CA ALA A 217 -5.77 -4.53 -13.14
C ALA A 217 -4.98 -4.87 -14.41
N HIS A 218 -3.85 -5.57 -14.28
CA HIS A 218 -3.06 -6.05 -15.42
C HIS A 218 -3.55 -7.39 -15.97
N LEU A 219 -4.43 -8.11 -15.25
CA LEU A 219 -4.91 -9.43 -15.65
C LEU A 219 -6.18 -9.36 -16.51
N PRO A 220 -6.34 -10.29 -17.47
CA PRO A 220 -7.56 -10.37 -18.26
C PRO A 220 -8.75 -10.84 -17.42
N ARG A 221 -9.96 -10.42 -17.82
CA ARG A 221 -11.21 -10.78 -17.12
C ARG A 221 -11.44 -12.29 -17.05
N SER A 222 -11.04 -13.04 -18.08
CA SER A 222 -11.12 -14.50 -18.14
C SER A 222 -10.35 -15.14 -16.99
N THR A 223 -9.14 -14.65 -16.72
CA THR A 223 -8.35 -15.05 -15.57
C THR A 223 -9.15 -14.83 -14.31
N LEU A 224 -9.67 -13.63 -14.05
CA LEU A 224 -10.37 -13.30 -12.80
C LEU A 224 -11.63 -14.14 -12.53
N LYS A 225 -12.39 -14.50 -13.57
CA LYS A 225 -13.60 -15.32 -13.43
C LYS A 225 -13.32 -16.75 -12.97
N ASN A 226 -12.19 -17.32 -13.42
CA ASN A 226 -11.78 -18.68 -13.10
C ASN A 226 -12.86 -19.76 -13.35
N GLU A 227 -13.50 -19.74 -14.54
CA GLU A 227 -14.58 -20.68 -14.89
C GLU A 227 -14.14 -22.15 -14.84
N GLN A 228 -12.82 -22.41 -14.95
CA GLN A 228 -12.21 -23.75 -14.92
C GLN A 228 -11.78 -24.21 -13.53
N GLY A 229 -11.93 -23.39 -12.48
CA GLY A 229 -11.55 -23.75 -11.12
C GLY A 229 -10.05 -23.98 -10.91
N LEU A 230 -9.20 -23.33 -11.70
CA LEU A 230 -7.75 -23.44 -11.65
C LEU A 230 -7.15 -22.67 -10.45
N THR A 231 -5.98 -23.10 -10.00
CA THR A 231 -5.21 -22.35 -8.99
C THR A 231 -4.67 -21.03 -9.57
N TRP A 232 -4.28 -20.09 -8.70
CA TRP A 232 -3.65 -18.84 -9.14
C TRP A 232 -2.35 -19.07 -9.92
N SER A 233 -1.54 -20.04 -9.53
CA SER A 233 -0.30 -20.37 -10.25
C SER A 233 -0.60 -20.88 -11.66
N GLN A 234 -1.56 -21.79 -11.82
CA GLN A 234 -1.97 -22.28 -13.14
C GLN A 234 -2.49 -21.15 -14.03
N ARG A 235 -3.35 -20.28 -13.47
CA ARG A 235 -3.94 -19.14 -14.18
C ARG A 235 -2.91 -18.10 -14.62
N MET A 236 -1.88 -17.86 -13.82
CA MET A 236 -0.84 -16.87 -14.13
C MET A 236 0.18 -17.41 -15.13
N MET A 237 0.50 -18.70 -15.04
CA MET A 237 1.44 -19.38 -15.94
C MET A 237 0.85 -19.66 -17.32
N SER A 238 -0.48 -19.63 -17.48
CA SER A 238 -1.15 -19.79 -18.77
C SER A 238 -1.23 -18.51 -19.59
N LEU A 239 -0.78 -17.37 -19.05
CA LEU A 239 -0.88 -16.07 -19.70
C LEU A 239 0.34 -15.79 -20.57
N ALA A 240 0.09 -15.25 -21.76
CA ALA A 240 1.10 -14.67 -22.62
C ALA A 240 1.16 -13.14 -22.44
N HIS A 241 2.23 -12.51 -22.94
CA HIS A 241 2.36 -11.05 -22.95
C HIS A 241 1.17 -10.32 -23.59
N SER A 242 0.51 -10.93 -24.59
CA SER A 242 -0.67 -10.36 -25.26
C SER A 242 -1.94 -10.31 -24.40
N ASP A 243 -1.98 -11.10 -23.33
CA ASP A 243 -3.13 -11.17 -22.43
C ASP A 243 -3.09 -10.11 -21.32
N ILE A 244 -1.92 -9.47 -21.14
CA ILE A 244 -1.66 -8.51 -20.07
C ILE A 244 -2.02 -7.10 -20.53
N SER A 245 -2.88 -6.44 -19.75
CA SER A 245 -3.19 -5.03 -19.95
C SER A 245 -2.04 -4.18 -19.42
N LEU A 246 -1.10 -3.80 -20.29
CA LEU A 246 -0.12 -2.75 -19.98
C LEU A 246 -0.84 -1.40 -20.00
N VAL A 247 -1.19 -0.88 -18.83
CA VAL A 247 -1.75 0.48 -18.72
C VAL A 247 -0.57 1.45 -18.87
N PHE A 248 -0.71 2.42 -19.79
CA PHE A 248 0.27 3.39 -20.35
C PHE A 248 1.13 2.85 -21.52
N LEU A 249 0.81 3.11 -22.80
CA LEU A 249 0.65 4.42 -23.45
C LEU A 249 -0.49 4.44 -24.51
N ILE A 250 -1.61 5.10 -24.22
CA ILE A 250 -2.40 5.82 -25.23
C ILE A 250 -2.53 7.27 -24.76
N LEU A 251 -1.40 7.96 -24.72
CA LEU A 251 -1.33 9.42 -24.87
C LEU A 251 -0.08 9.70 -25.71
N GLY A 252 -0.29 9.92 -27.01
CA GLY A 252 0.77 10.21 -27.98
C GLY A 252 1.32 8.94 -28.64
N GLY A 253 0.82 8.65 -29.85
CA GLY A 253 1.30 7.55 -30.66
C GLY A 253 2.81 7.64 -30.89
N HIS A 254 3.52 6.57 -30.55
CA HIS A 254 4.63 5.95 -31.27
C HIS A 254 5.18 4.85 -30.36
N TYR A 255 4.79 3.60 -30.64
CA TYR A 255 5.40 2.42 -30.05
C TYR A 255 6.88 2.38 -30.46
N TYR A 256 7.80 2.47 -29.49
CA TYR A 256 9.12 1.88 -29.66
C TYR A 256 9.02 0.41 -29.25
N HIS A 257 8.85 -0.45 -30.25
CA HIS A 257 9.24 -1.85 -30.12
C HIS A 257 10.75 -1.91 -29.81
N ARG A 258 11.10 -2.18 -28.55
CA ARG A 258 12.30 -2.95 -28.25
C ARG A 258 11.91 -4.20 -27.50
N PRO A 259 11.97 -5.37 -28.14
CA PRO A 259 11.94 -6.61 -27.40
C PRO A 259 13.23 -6.73 -26.60
N LEU A 260 13.14 -6.84 -25.29
CA LEU A 260 14.23 -7.38 -24.47
C LEU A 260 14.23 -8.91 -24.61
N TRP A 261 14.55 -9.41 -25.81
CA TRP A 261 14.92 -10.83 -25.99
C TRP A 261 16.43 -10.95 -25.79
N GLY A 262 16.84 -11.68 -24.77
CA GLY A 262 18.23 -12.12 -24.63
C GLY A 262 18.69 -12.42 -23.21
N ILE A 263 18.05 -13.33 -22.47
CA ILE A 263 18.68 -13.99 -21.32
C ILE A 263 18.39 -15.50 -21.40
N PRO A 264 19.39 -16.38 -21.25
CA PRO A 264 19.20 -17.83 -21.31
C PRO A 264 18.35 -18.30 -20.12
N TYR A 265 17.43 -19.23 -20.42
CA TYR A 265 16.78 -20.10 -19.43
C TYR A 265 17.83 -20.66 -18.45
N CYS A 266 17.63 -20.45 -17.14
CA CYS A 266 18.38 -21.15 -16.09
C CYS A 266 17.43 -22.16 -15.41
N PRO A 267 17.37 -23.42 -15.86
CA PRO A 267 16.39 -24.40 -15.40
C PRO A 267 16.89 -25.17 -14.17
N SER A 268 17.30 -24.47 -13.10
CA SER A 268 17.79 -25.15 -11.90
C SER A 268 17.39 -24.42 -10.62
N ALA A 269 16.08 -24.40 -10.33
CA ALA A 269 15.56 -24.11 -8.99
C ALA A 269 14.14 -24.69 -8.82
N TRP A 270 13.94 -25.94 -9.24
CA TRP A 270 12.72 -26.69 -8.94
C TRP A 270 13.07 -28.11 -8.48
N HIS A 271 13.61 -28.20 -7.26
CA HIS A 271 13.58 -29.40 -6.41
C HIS A 271 13.49 -28.96 -4.95
#